data_AF-A0A940HZL3-F1
#
_entry.id   AF-A0A940HZL3-F1
#
_cell.length_a   1.000
_cell.length_b   1.000
_cell.length_c   1.000
_cell.angle_alpha   90.00
_cell.angle_beta   90.00
_cell.angle_gamma   90.00
#
_symmetry.space_group_name_H-M   'P 1'
#
loop_
_entity.id
_entity.type
_entity.pdbx_description
1 polymer ?
#
loop_
_entity_poly.entity_id
_entity_poly.type
_entity_poly.pdbx_seq_one_letter_code
_entity_poly.pdbx_strand_id
1 'polypeptide(L)'
;MPQNRLSTRQMEILQFLAIVTAADEGDVAYAVTVQPWEIINVPDQEIPPAQWIVRRELQFLESRGLVKFDGILWRLTPQGRIALNTWAVNGEE
;
A
#
# COMPACT_ATOMS: atom_id res chain seq x y z
N MET A 1 -20.33 -8.77 8.34
CA MET A 1 -19.59 -9.10 7.11
C MET A 1 -18.12 -8.84 7.38
N PRO A 2 -17.15 -9.68 6.97
CA PRO A 2 -15.76 -9.47 7.38
C PRO A 2 -15.19 -8.25 6.64
N GLN A 3 -15.31 -7.08 7.28
CA GLN A 3 -14.78 -5.76 6.86
C GLN A 3 -13.24 -5.66 6.95
N ASN A 4 -12.55 -6.79 6.77
CA ASN A 4 -11.10 -6.91 7.00
C ASN A 4 -10.32 -7.39 5.78
N ARG A 5 -10.93 -7.45 4.59
CA ARG A 5 -10.24 -7.85 3.36
C ARG A 5 -9.50 -6.63 2.78
N LEU A 6 -8.18 -6.78 2.61
CA LEU A 6 -7.35 -5.81 1.92
C LEU A 6 -7.68 -5.79 0.42
N SER A 7 -7.57 -4.62 -0.21
CA SER A 7 -7.74 -4.48 -1.66
C SER A 7 -6.56 -5.10 -2.42
N THR A 8 -6.73 -5.38 -3.71
CA THR A 8 -5.63 -5.87 -4.57
C THR A 8 -4.43 -4.92 -4.53
N ARG A 9 -4.65 -3.61 -4.64
CA ARG A 9 -3.58 -2.61 -4.53
C ARG A 9 -2.87 -2.66 -3.19
N GLN A 10 -3.60 -2.78 -2.09
CA GLN A 10 -3.00 -2.90 -0.76
C GLN A 10 -2.11 -4.13 -0.66
N MET A 11 -2.51 -5.25 -1.29
CA MET A 11 -1.68 -6.45 -1.38
C MET A 11 -0.44 -6.23 -2.23
N GLU A 12 -0.55 -5.55 -3.38
CA GLU A 12 0.59 -5.16 -4.22
C GLU A 12 1.61 -4.32 -3.44
N ILE A 13 1.14 -3.35 -2.63
CA ILE A 13 2.01 -2.54 -1.76
C ILE A 13 2.74 -3.43 -0.74
N LEU A 14 2.03 -4.32 -0.04
CA LEU A 14 2.66 -5.22 0.93
C LEU A 14 3.68 -6.15 0.27
N GLN A 15 3.37 -6.66 -0.93
CA GLN A 15 4.26 -7.52 -1.71
C GLN A 15 5.51 -6.76 -2.15
N PHE A 16 5.36 -5.54 -2.66
CA PHE A 16 6.48 -4.68 -3.04
C PHE A 16 7.41 -4.41 -1.85
N LEU A 17 6.86 -3.96 -0.71
CA LEU A 17 7.64 -3.71 0.50
C LEU A 17 8.29 -4.97 1.08
N ALA A 18 7.70 -6.16 0.87
CA ALA A 18 8.32 -7.42 1.25
C ALA A 18 9.60 -7.72 0.46
N ILE A 19 9.69 -7.23 -0.78
CA ILE A 19 10.83 -7.42 -1.69
C ILE A 19 11.91 -6.36 -1.44
N VAL A 20 11.53 -5.07 -1.44
CA VAL A 20 12.49 -3.96 -1.37
C VAL A 20 12.85 -3.54 0.05
N THR A 21 12.18 -4.09 1.06
CA THR A 21 12.34 -3.87 2.51
C THR A 21 11.93 -2.49 3.03
N ALA A 22 12.25 -1.42 2.29
CA ALA A 22 11.85 -0.04 2.60
C ALA A 22 11.75 0.76 1.30
N ALA A 23 10.78 1.68 1.21
CA ALA A 23 10.55 2.48 0.01
C ALA A 23 9.88 3.82 0.35
N ASP A 24 10.10 4.84 -0.46
CA ASP A 24 9.31 6.07 -0.38
C ASP A 24 7.98 5.94 -1.14
N GLU A 25 7.15 6.98 -1.09
CA GLU A 25 5.83 6.96 -1.75
C GLU A 25 5.92 6.96 -3.29
N GLY A 26 7.01 7.50 -3.85
CA GLY A 26 7.27 7.50 -5.28
C GLY A 26 7.61 6.11 -5.79
N ASP A 27 8.49 5.41 -5.09
CA ASP A 27 8.84 4.01 -5.36
C ASP A 27 7.60 3.11 -5.32
N VAL A 28 6.77 3.27 -4.28
CA VAL A 28 5.53 2.48 -4.15
C VAL A 28 4.52 2.85 -5.24
N ALA A 29 4.41 4.14 -5.60
CA ALA A 29 3.53 4.57 -6.69
C ALA A 29 3.94 3.99 -8.05
N TYR A 30 5.23 3.71 -8.26
CA TYR A 30 5.72 3.04 -9.47
C TYR A 30 5.37 1.55 -9.49
N ALA A 31 5.16 0.94 -8.33
CA ALA A 31 4.94 -0.49 -8.17
C ALA A 31 3.46 -0.93 -8.21
N VAL A 32 2.52 0.01 -8.25
CA VAL A 32 1.07 -0.29 -8.17
C VAL A 32 0.30 0.26 -9.36
N THR A 33 -0.84 -0.37 -9.66
CA THR A 33 -1.73 0.15 -10.70
C THR A 33 -2.59 1.31 -10.18
N VAL A 34 -2.43 2.48 -10.80
CA VAL A 34 -3.28 3.67 -10.61
C VAL A 34 -4.07 3.93 -11.87
N GLN A 35 -5.40 4.02 -11.74
CA GLN A 35 -6.28 4.20 -12.88
C GLN A 35 -6.48 5.69 -13.19
N PRO A 36 -6.69 6.07 -14.47
CA PRO A 36 -6.84 7.48 -14.85
C PRO A 36 -7.97 8.22 -14.12
N TRP A 37 -9.09 7.55 -13.83
CA TRP A 37 -10.21 8.17 -13.11
C TRP A 37 -9.91 8.46 -11.64
N GLU A 38 -8.97 7.73 -11.03
CA GLU A 38 -8.56 8.01 -9.65
C GLU A 38 -7.77 9.31 -9.59
N ILE A 39 -6.93 9.55 -10.60
CA ILE A 39 -6.12 10.77 -10.75
C ILE A 39 -7.01 12.01 -10.85
N ILE A 40 -8.12 11.93 -11.59
CA ILE A 40 -9.06 13.07 -11.78
C ILE A 40 -9.69 13.51 -10.46
N ASN A 41 -9.83 12.61 -9.49
CA ASN A 41 -10.44 12.89 -8.18
C ASN A 41 -9.42 13.32 -7.12
N VAL A 42 -8.14 13.46 -7.48
CA VAL A 42 -7.10 13.90 -6.57
C VAL A 42 -7.20 15.43 -6.39
N PRO A 43 -7.23 15.94 -5.14
CA PRO A 43 -7.25 17.38 -4.89
C PRO A 43 -5.95 18.05 -5.35
N ASP A 44 -6.02 19.36 -5.59
CA ASP A 44 -4.83 20.14 -5.95
C ASP A 44 -3.83 20.20 -4.79
N GLN A 45 -2.59 19.84 -5.08
CA GLN A 45 -1.54 19.62 -4.08
C GLN A 45 -0.16 19.53 -4.74
N GLU A 46 0.88 19.69 -3.93
CA GLU A 46 2.27 19.75 -4.42
C GLU A 46 2.84 18.39 -4.86
N ILE A 47 2.28 17.28 -4.38
CA ILE A 47 2.78 15.95 -4.71
C ILE A 47 2.11 15.36 -5.96
N PRO A 48 2.81 14.51 -6.74
CA PRO A 48 2.22 13.82 -7.87
C PRO A 48 0.94 13.05 -7.50
N PRO A 49 -0.11 13.04 -8.34
CA PRO A 49 -1.37 12.41 -8.00
C PRO A 49 -1.28 10.93 -7.61
N ALA A 50 -0.41 10.17 -8.28
CA ALA A 50 -0.17 8.76 -7.94
C ALA A 50 0.40 8.58 -6.52
N GLN A 51 1.34 9.44 -6.12
CA GLN A 51 1.91 9.41 -4.76
C GLN A 51 0.85 9.74 -3.71
N TRP A 52 -0.08 10.63 -3.99
CA TRP A 52 -1.18 10.91 -3.07
C TRP A 52 -2.11 9.73 -2.88
N ILE A 53 -2.49 9.05 -3.96
CA ILE A 53 -3.32 7.84 -3.89
C ILE A 53 -2.61 6.78 -3.03
N VAL A 54 -1.33 6.54 -3.31
CA VAL A 54 -0.50 5.58 -2.58
C VAL A 54 -0.32 5.97 -1.12
N ARG A 55 -0.09 7.24 -0.81
CA ARG A 55 -0.01 7.75 0.57
C ARG A 55 -1.27 7.41 1.36
N ARG A 56 -2.46 7.54 0.76
CA ARG A 56 -3.72 7.19 1.43
C ARG A 56 -3.82 5.69 1.72
N GLU A 57 -3.36 4.85 0.81
CA GLU A 57 -3.30 3.40 1.02
C GLU A 57 -2.29 3.01 2.10
N LEU A 58 -1.10 3.63 2.09
CA LEU A 58 -0.06 3.41 3.11
C LEU A 58 -0.53 3.85 4.50
N GLN A 59 -1.19 5.01 4.61
CA GLN A 59 -1.81 5.46 5.86
C GLN A 59 -2.90 4.50 6.34
N PHE A 60 -3.71 3.96 5.43
CA PHE A 60 -4.69 2.94 5.79
C PHE A 60 -4.00 1.67 6.32
N LEU A 61 -2.98 1.16 5.62
CA LEU A 61 -2.21 -0.01 6.05
C LEU A 61 -1.49 0.21 7.39
N GLU A 62 -0.99 1.41 7.63
CA GLU A 62 -0.36 1.81 8.89
C GLU A 62 -1.36 1.86 10.04
N SER A 63 -2.56 2.40 9.80
CA SER A 63 -3.65 2.37 10.79
C SER A 63 -4.06 0.94 11.21
N ARG A 64 -3.70 -0.06 10.40
CA ARG A 64 -3.90 -1.50 10.65
C ARG A 64 -2.65 -2.19 11.20
N GLY A 65 -1.55 -1.47 11.41
CA GLY A 65 -0.28 -2.01 11.89
C GLY A 65 0.47 -2.88 10.88
N LEU A 66 0.14 -2.82 9.59
CA LEU A 66 0.72 -3.68 8.55
C LEU A 66 1.98 -3.09 7.92
N VAL A 67 2.06 -1.76 7.89
CA VAL A 67 3.26 -1.01 7.50
C VAL A 67 3.57 0.04 8.58
N LYS A 68 4.77 0.61 8.53
CA LYS A 68 5.18 1.70 9.42
C LYS A 68 6.01 2.71 8.65
N PHE A 69 5.74 4.00 8.88
CA PHE A 69 6.58 5.09 8.42
C PHE A 69 7.65 5.44 9.47
N ASP A 70 8.91 5.58 9.03
CA ASP A 70 10.03 5.99 9.91
C ASP A 70 10.35 7.50 9.82
N GLY A 71 9.54 8.27 9.10
CA GLY A 71 9.75 9.69 8.82
C GLY A 71 10.29 9.96 7.41
N ILE A 72 10.83 8.93 6.75
CA ILE A 72 11.36 9.03 5.39
C ILE A 72 10.84 7.88 4.52
N LEU A 73 10.88 6.66 5.03
CA LEU A 73 10.56 5.44 4.30
C LEU A 73 9.44 4.64 4.97
N TRP A 74 8.69 3.92 4.14
CA TRP A 74 7.68 2.96 4.53
C TRP A 74 8.28 1.56 4.60
N ARG A 75 7.94 0.81 5.65
CA ARG A 75 8.45 -0.56 5.88
C ARG A 75 7.32 -1.51 6.23
N LEU A 76 7.45 -2.75 5.81
CA LEU A 76 6.54 -3.83 6.19
C LEU A 76 6.76 -4.23 7.66
N THR A 77 5.69 -4.37 8.44
CA THR A 77 5.79 -4.89 9.81
C THR A 77 5.74 -6.43 9.82
N PRO A 78 6.08 -7.09 10.94
CA PRO A 78 5.84 -8.54 11.08
C PRO A 78 4.37 -8.93 10.85
N GLN A 79 3.43 -8.09 11.31
CA GLN A 79 1.99 -8.32 11.10
C GLN A 79 1.61 -8.17 9.62
N GLY A 80 2.16 -7.19 8.91
CA GLY A 80 2.00 -7.04 7.46
C GLY A 80 2.49 -8.26 6.69
N ARG A 81 3.62 -8.84 7.10
CA ARG A 81 4.16 -10.06 6.49
C ARG A 81 3.26 -11.28 6.72
N ILE A 82 2.68 -11.41 7.91
CA ILE A 82 1.70 -12.47 8.19
C ILE A 82 0.46 -12.28 7.31
N ALA A 83 -0.08 -11.06 7.23
CA ALA A 83 -1.24 -10.77 6.40
C ALA A 83 -0.98 -11.08 4.91
N LEU A 84 0.20 -10.74 4.40
CA LEU A 84 0.63 -11.06 3.04
C LEU A 84 0.62 -12.57 2.79
N ASN A 85 1.25 -13.35 3.68
CA ASN A 85 1.32 -14.80 3.55
C ASN A 85 -0.05 -15.45 3.66
N THR A 86 -0.91 -14.97 4.57
CA THR A 86 -2.28 -15.47 4.71
C THR A 86 -3.10 -15.21 3.46
N TRP A 87 -2.94 -14.06 2.82
CA TRP A 87 -3.61 -13.79 1.55
C TRP A 87 -3.11 -14.70 0.42
N ALA A 88 -1.79 -14.89 0.29
CA ALA A 88 -1.21 -15.77 -0.73
C ALA A 88 -1.71 -17.23 -0.61
N VAL A 89 -2.00 -17.71 0.61
CA VAL A 89 -2.52 -19.06 0.84
C VAL A 89 -4.03 -19.18 0.57
N ASN A 90 -4.80 -18.10 0.75
CA ASN A 90 -6.27 -18.11 0.67
C ASN A 90 -6.84 -17.33 -0.54
N GLY A 91 -5.97 -16.82 -1.42
CA GLY A 91 -6.30 -15.84 -2.47
C GLY A 91 -6.49 -16.43 -3.87
N GLU A 92 -6.42 -17.76 -4.04
CA GLU A 92 -6.62 -18.47 -5.32
C GLU A 92 -8.04 -19.06 -5.48
N GLU A 93 -9.08 -18.36 -5.02
CA GLU A 93 -10.49 -18.66 -5.37
C GLU A 93 -11.14 -17.50 -6.12
#